data_AF-A0A537HN56-F1
#
_entry.id   AF-A0A537HN56-F1
#
_cell.length_a   1.000
_cell.length_b   1.000
_cell.length_c   1.000
_cell.angle_alpha   90.00
_cell.angle_beta   90.00
_cell.angle_gamma   90.00
#
_symmetry.space_group_name_H-M   'P 1'
#
loop_
_entity.id
_entity.type
_entity.pdbx_description
1 polymer ?
#
loop_
_entity_poly.entity_id
_entity_poly.type
_entity_poly.pdbx_seq_one_letter_code
_entity_poly.pdbx_strand_id
1 'polypeptide(L)'
;MSTGSMPKPGDTVSVTLHNKETIEGTVEWVDGNGAWIKGTQRARWVPIEYFLRPDLVNPPPKPAGESTEKVPKARKEESESEE
;
A
#
# COMPACT_ATOMS: atom_id res chain seq x y z
N MET A 1 4.51 -11.53 -5.69
CA MET A 1 4.67 -11.62 -4.22
C MET A 1 4.60 -10.19 -3.73
N SER A 2 3.45 -9.73 -3.22
CA SER A 2 3.30 -8.33 -2.82
C SER A 2 4.08 -8.11 -1.53
N THR A 3 5.26 -7.51 -1.65
CA THR A 3 6.08 -7.07 -0.52
C THR A 3 5.38 -5.90 0.14
N GLY A 4 4.74 -6.11 1.28
CA GLY A 4 4.23 -5.02 2.11
C GLY A 4 5.34 -4.01 2.33
N SER A 5 5.12 -2.77 1.92
CA SER A 5 6.13 -1.70 1.99
C SER A 5 5.94 -0.92 3.29
N MET A 6 7.05 -0.59 3.95
CA MET A 6 7.04 0.27 5.13
C MET A 6 6.36 1.60 4.79
N PRO A 7 5.37 2.07 5.57
CA PRO A 7 4.74 3.36 5.33
C PRO A 7 5.77 4.49 5.49
N LYS A 8 5.56 5.62 4.82
CA LYS A 8 6.40 6.83 4.95
C LYS A 8 5.63 7.94 5.66
N PRO A 9 6.33 8.84 6.38
CA PRO A 9 5.72 10.07 6.88
C PRO A 9 5.03 10.85 5.76
N GLY A 10 3.78 11.22 5.97
CA GLY A 10 2.92 11.89 4.98
C GLY A 10 2.00 10.96 4.18
N ASP A 11 2.20 9.64 4.23
CA ASP A 11 1.29 8.70 3.58
C ASP A 11 -0.06 8.65 4.30
N THR A 12 -1.14 8.58 3.52
CA THR A 12 -2.48 8.26 4.02
C THR A 12 -2.67 6.76 4.00
N VAL A 13 -3.02 6.18 5.14
CA VAL A 13 -3.16 4.73 5.33
C VAL A 13 -4.47 4.40 6.05
N SER A 14 -5.06 3.26 5.67
CA SER A 14 -6.22 2.68 6.35
C SER A 14 -5.83 1.29 6.86
N VAL A 15 -5.71 1.14 8.17
CA VAL A 15 -5.24 -0.08 8.83
C VAL A 15 -6.36 -0.67 9.68
N THR A 16 -6.73 -1.93 9.46
CA THR A 16 -7.67 -2.64 10.34
C THR A 16 -6.91 -3.47 11.36
N LEU A 17 -7.14 -3.17 12.63
CA LEU A 17 -6.53 -3.84 13.77
C LEU A 17 -7.21 -5.19 14.07
N HIS A 18 -6.59 -6.04 14.90
CA HIS A 18 -7.14 -7.36 15.25
C HIS A 18 -8.54 -7.31 15.91
N ASN A 19 -8.85 -6.20 16.59
CA ASN A 19 -10.17 -5.94 17.16
C ASN A 19 -11.22 -5.52 16.10
N LYS A 20 -10.89 -5.61 14.81
CA LYS A 20 -11.70 -5.16 13.67
C LYS A 20 -11.95 -3.65 13.63
N GLU A 21 -11.19 -2.87 14.40
CA GLU A 21 -11.22 -1.41 14.31
C GLU A 21 -10.37 -0.96 13.13
N THR A 22 -10.95 -0.18 12.23
CA THR A 22 -10.20 0.45 11.13
C THR A 22 -9.77 1.86 11.54
N ILE A 23 -8.47 2.10 11.49
CA ILE A 23 -7.86 3.41 11.68
C ILE A 23 -7.49 3.95 10.32
N GLU A 24 -8.08 5.08 9.97
CA GLU A 24 -7.71 5.84 8.77
C GLU A 24 -7.08 7.15 9.18
N GLY A 25 -5.92 7.45 8.60
CA GLY A 25 -5.17 8.66 8.93
C GLY A 25 -3.88 8.82 8.16
N THR A 26 -3.16 9.90 8.47
CA THR A 26 -1.85 10.19 7.89
C THR A 26 -0.75 9.75 8.84
N VAL A 27 0.30 9.15 8.29
CA VAL A 27 1.50 8.76 9.04
C VAL A 27 2.27 10.04 9.42
N GLU A 28 2.44 10.33 10.71
CA GLU A 28 3.27 11.47 11.12
C GLU A 28 4.76 11.10 11.22
N TRP A 29 5.07 9.92 11.74
CA TRP A 29 6.45 9.43 11.81
C TRP A 29 6.52 7.91 11.94
N VAL A 30 7.69 7.35 11.64
CA VAL A 30 7.97 5.90 11.58
C VAL A 30 9.33 5.64 12.22
N ASP A 31 9.41 4.59 13.03
CA ASP A 31 10.64 4.19 13.74
C ASP A 31 11.17 2.81 13.30
N GLY A 32 10.49 2.15 12.36
CA GLY A 32 10.84 0.80 11.88
C GLY A 32 10.16 -0.31 12.68
N ASN A 33 9.79 -0.06 13.94
CA ASN A 33 8.93 -0.95 14.73
C ASN A 33 7.43 -0.73 14.48
N GLY A 34 7.08 0.43 13.93
CA GLY A 34 5.71 0.86 13.69
C GLY A 34 5.64 2.30 13.21
N ALA A 35 4.42 2.79 13.10
CA ALA A 35 4.10 4.13 12.62
C ALA A 35 3.10 4.82 13.55
N TRP A 36 3.29 6.11 13.76
CA TRP A 36 2.32 6.95 14.44
C TRP A 36 1.32 7.49 13.43
N ILE A 37 0.08 7.04 13.53
CA ILE A 37 -1.00 7.45 12.62
C ILE A 37 -1.81 8.54 13.29
N LYS A 38 -1.89 9.71 12.65
CA LYS A 38 -2.83 10.76 13.00
C LYS A 38 -4.14 10.50 12.29
N GLY A 39 -5.02 9.78 12.97
CA GLY A 39 -6.35 9.48 12.47
C GLY A 39 -7.32 10.66 12.59
N THR A 40 -8.39 10.62 11.83
CA THR A 40 -9.44 11.65 11.80
C THR A 40 -10.10 11.85 13.16
N GLN A 41 -10.24 10.77 13.94
CA GLN A 41 -10.84 10.82 15.28
C GLN A 41 -9.80 10.82 16.41
N ARG A 42 -8.66 10.14 16.22
CA ARG A 42 -7.60 10.02 17.22
C ARG A 42 -6.28 9.64 16.58
N ALA A 43 -5.17 10.11 17.16
CA ALA A 43 -3.85 9.61 16.83
C ALA A 43 -3.53 8.34 17.63
N ARG A 44 -2.86 7.37 17.00
CA ARG A 44 -2.47 6.10 17.64
C ARG A 44 -1.23 5.50 17.00
N TRP A 45 -0.42 4.81 17.82
CA TRP A 45 0.66 3.95 17.36
C TRP A 45 0.14 2.66 16.73
N VAL A 46 0.63 2.34 15.54
CA VAL A 46 0.30 1.11 14.81
C VAL A 46 1.59 0.30 14.58
N PRO A 47 1.65 -0.96 15.04
CA PRO A 47 2.82 -1.82 14.83
C PRO A 47 3.09 -2.14 13.35
N ILE A 48 4.35 -2.36 12.99
CA ILE A 48 4.75 -2.52 11.59
C ILE A 48 4.11 -3.74 10.90
N GLU A 49 3.84 -4.81 11.65
CA GLU A 49 3.22 -6.04 11.14
C GLU A 49 1.89 -5.79 10.40
N TYR A 50 1.15 -4.77 10.81
CA TYR A 50 -0.12 -4.40 10.18
C TYR A 50 0.04 -3.75 8.79
N PHE A 51 1.21 -3.21 8.49
CA PHE A 51 1.54 -2.65 7.17
C PHE A 51 2.20 -3.69 6.27
N LEU A 52 2.95 -4.63 6.86
CA LEU A 52 3.65 -5.68 6.11
C LEU A 52 2.74 -6.83 5.69
N ARG A 53 1.65 -7.07 6.42
CA ARG A 53 0.68 -8.13 6.13
C ARG A 53 -0.71 -7.57 5.83
N PRO A 54 -0.92 -6.97 4.65
CA PRO A 54 -2.24 -6.58 4.21
C PRO A 54 -3.19 -7.79 4.07
N ASP A 55 -2.67 -9.02 4.02
CA ASP A 55 -3.44 -10.26 3.99
C ASP A 55 -4.15 -10.61 5.32
N LEU A 56 -3.66 -10.11 6.46
CA LEU A 56 -4.35 -10.25 7.75
C LEU A 56 -5.54 -9.27 7.88
N VAL A 57 -5.65 -8.34 6.93
CA VAL A 57 -6.53 -7.18 6.95
C VAL A 57 -7.37 -7.22 5.67
N ASN A 58 -8.51 -7.93 5.73
CA ASN A 58 -9.56 -8.05 4.69
C ASN A 58 -9.49 -7.01 3.53
N PRO A 59 -9.67 -7.42 2.26
CA PRO A 59 -8.90 -6.99 1.09
C PRO A 59 -8.77 -5.47 0.91
N PRO A 60 -7.64 -5.01 0.31
CA PRO A 60 -7.32 -3.60 0.17
C PRO A 60 -8.42 -2.86 -0.63
N PRO A 61 -8.77 -1.60 -0.25
CA PRO A 61 -9.44 -0.73 -1.19
C PRO A 61 -8.54 -0.62 -2.43
N LYS A 62 -9.10 -0.93 -3.60
CA LYS A 62 -8.41 -0.80 -4.90
C LYS A 62 -7.69 0.55 -4.93
N PRO A 63 -6.42 0.63 -5.38
CA PRO A 63 -5.74 1.91 -5.51
C PRO A 63 -6.57 2.81 -6.43
N ALA A 64 -7.20 3.82 -5.85
CA ALA A 64 -7.86 4.89 -6.57
C ALA A 64 -6.76 5.78 -7.13
N GLY A 65 -6.30 5.47 -8.34
CA GLY A 65 -5.47 6.37 -9.14
C GLY A 65 -4.01 5.95 -9.27
N GLU A 66 -3.76 4.95 -10.09
CA GLU A 66 -2.75 5.12 -11.14
C GLU A 66 -3.40 4.70 -12.46
N SER A 67 -4.16 5.63 -13.03
CA SER A 67 -4.73 5.52 -14.36
C SER A 67 -4.30 6.75 -15.15
N THR A 68 -3.02 6.79 -15.49
CA THR A 68 -2.45 7.45 -16.68
C THR A 68 -1.12 6.73 -16.90
N GLU A 69 -1.01 5.83 -17.86
CA GLU A 69 -0.77 6.26 -19.23
C GLU A 69 -1.29 5.22 -20.24
N LYS A 70 -2.05 5.72 -21.20
CA LYS A 70 -2.45 5.02 -22.42
C LYS A 70 -1.22 4.87 -23.31
N VAL A 71 -0.93 3.67 -23.81
CA VAL A 71 -0.69 3.48 -25.26
C VAL A 71 -1.22 2.09 -25.67
N PRO A 72 -2.25 2.00 -26.54
CA PRO A 72 -2.58 0.76 -27.23
C PRO A 72 -1.87 0.67 -28.59
N LYS A 73 -1.87 -0.55 -29.17
CA LYS A 73 -1.62 -0.91 -30.58
C LYS A 73 -0.13 -1.01 -30.98
N ALA A 74 0.38 -1.95 -31.78
CA ALA A 74 -0.04 -3.24 -32.31
C ALA A 74 1.16 -3.77 -33.14
N ARG A 75 1.31 -5.10 -33.21
CA ARG A 75 1.67 -5.89 -34.42
C ARG A 75 3.04 -5.68 -35.12
N LYS A 76 3.81 -6.77 -35.12
CA LYS A 76 4.57 -7.48 -36.21
C LYS A 76 5.86 -8.04 -35.59
N GLU A 77 6.06 -9.35 -35.50
CA GLU A 77 6.47 -10.27 -36.57
C GLU A 77 7.73 -9.77 -37.30
N GLU A 78 8.88 -10.36 -36.96
CA GLU A 78 10.08 -10.62 -37.77
C GLU A 78 11.08 -11.29 -36.80
N SER A 79 11.26 -12.62 -36.87
CA SER A 79 12.12 -13.36 -37.82
C SER A 79 13.61 -13.31 -37.45
N GLU A 80 14.16 -14.51 -37.31
CA GLU A 80 15.56 -14.92 -37.51
C GLU A 80 16.69 -14.14 -36.78
N SER A 81 17.51 -14.89 -36.05
CA SER A 81 18.81 -15.33 -36.59
C SER A 81 19.48 -16.28 -35.60
N GLU A 82 19.64 -17.51 -36.07
CA GLU A 82 20.59 -18.49 -35.55
C GLU A 82 21.98 -18.10 -36.09
N GLU A 83 22.99 -18.08 -35.22
CA GLU A 83 24.41 -18.20 -35.59
C GLU A 83 25.08 -19.15 -34.59
#